data_AF-A0A9E5WM18-F1
#
_entry.id   AF-A0A9E5WM18-F1
#
_cell.length_a   1.000
_cell.length_b   1.000
_cell.length_c   1.000
_cell.angle_alpha   90.00
_cell.angle_beta   90.00
_cell.angle_gamma   90.00
#
_symmetry.space_group_name_H-M   'P 1'
#
loop_
_entity.id
_entity.type
_entity.pdbx_description
1 polymer ?
#
loop_
_entity_poly.entity_id
_entity_poly.type
_entity_poly.pdbx_seq_one_letter_code
_entity_poly.pdbx_strand_id
1 'polypeptide(L)'
;MAAPAAAADGGGIQFSGAIGAGVVILGAGLGIGKIGASAVESMARQPEVAANINTAMIISAALIEGVTFFALIVCILRGAV
;
A
#
# COMPACT_ATOMS: atom_id res chain seq x y z
N MET A 1 -0.04 -24.26 31.21
CA MET A 1 -1.14 -23.79 30.34
C MET A 1 -0.70 -24.09 28.91
N ALA A 2 -1.27 -25.11 28.28
CA ALA A 2 -0.88 -25.54 26.95
C ALA A 2 -1.23 -24.44 25.92
N ALA A 3 -0.26 -24.04 25.10
CA ALA A 3 -0.53 -23.18 23.96
C ALA A 3 -1.46 -23.91 22.98
N PRO A 4 -2.48 -23.24 22.40
CA PRO A 4 -3.33 -23.88 21.40
C PRO A 4 -2.49 -24.24 20.17
N ALA A 5 -2.64 -25.48 19.70
CA ALA A 5 -2.06 -25.94 18.45
C ALA A 5 -2.59 -25.05 17.31
N ALA A 6 -1.69 -24.39 16.60
CA ALA A 6 -2.02 -23.63 15.40
C ALA A 6 -2.72 -24.58 14.42
N ALA A 7 -3.96 -24.27 14.05
CA ALA A 7 -4.68 -24.98 13.01
C ALA A 7 -3.86 -24.86 11.72
N ALA A 8 -3.43 -25.99 11.17
CA ALA A 8 -2.82 -26.04 9.85
C ALA A 8 -3.92 -25.71 8.82
N ASP A 9 -3.95 -24.47 8.34
CA ASP A 9 -4.78 -24.08 7.21
C ASP A 9 -4.34 -24.89 5.96
N GLY A 10 -5.34 -25.46 5.28
CA GLY A 10 -5.21 -26.55 4.30
C GLY A 10 -4.24 -26.33 3.14
N GLY A 11 -3.87 -27.46 2.52
CA GLY A 11 -2.80 -27.66 1.54
C GLY A 11 -2.86 -26.82 0.26
N GLY A 12 -2.53 -25.53 0.37
CA GLY A 12 -2.22 -24.61 -0.72
C GLY A 12 -0.78 -24.10 -0.64
N ILE A 13 -0.32 -23.38 -1.67
CA ILE A 13 0.99 -22.72 -1.69
C ILE A 13 0.95 -21.56 -0.67
N GLN A 14 1.71 -21.68 0.42
CA GLN A 14 1.81 -20.65 1.44
C GLN A 14 2.98 -19.71 1.11
N PHE A 15 2.68 -18.50 0.62
CA PHE A 15 3.67 -17.43 0.53
C PHE A 15 3.89 -16.82 1.91
N SER A 16 5.15 -16.54 2.28
CA SER A 16 5.45 -15.89 3.56
C SER A 16 4.86 -14.47 3.59
N GLY A 17 4.48 -13.99 4.79
CA GLY A 17 3.97 -12.62 4.97
C GLY A 17 4.95 -11.56 4.47
N ALA A 18 6.25 -11.84 4.51
CA ALA A 18 7.30 -10.98 3.96
C ALA A 18 7.19 -10.82 2.43
N ILE A 19 6.89 -11.89 1.69
CA ILE A 19 6.68 -11.81 0.24
C ILE A 19 5.40 -11.01 -0.06
N GLY A 20 4.32 -11.27 0.68
CA GLY A 20 3.08 -10.50 0.56
C GLY A 20 3.28 -9.01 0.79
N ALA A 21 4.00 -8.65 1.86
CA ALA A 21 4.34 -7.27 2.17
C ALA A 21 5.19 -6.62 1.07
N GLY A 22 6.17 -7.35 0.52
CA GLY A 22 6.99 -6.87 -0.60
C GLY A 22 6.17 -6.52 -1.84
N VAL A 23 5.21 -7.37 -2.21
CA VAL A 23 4.31 -7.11 -3.35
C VAL A 23 3.41 -5.90 -3.10
N VAL A 24 2.87 -5.77 -1.88
CA VAL A 24 2.05 -4.61 -1.48
C VAL A 24 2.83 -3.30 -1.62
N ILE A 25 4.07 -3.26 -1.11
CA ILE A 25 4.93 -2.06 -1.20
C ILE A 25 5.28 -1.72 -2.65
N LEU A 26 5.56 -2.72 -3.50
CA LEU A 26 5.83 -2.48 -4.91
C LEU A 26 4.62 -1.84 -5.62
N GLY A 27 3.41 -2.36 -5.36
CA GLY A 27 2.18 -1.80 -5.91
C GLY A 27 1.93 -0.36 -5.43
N ALA A 28 2.09 -0.11 -4.13
CA ALA A 28 1.93 1.20 -3.52
C ALA A 28 2.93 2.22 -4.07
N GLY A 29 4.21 1.86 -4.13
CA GLY A 29 5.29 2.71 -4.64
C GLY A 29 5.07 3.13 -6.10
N LEU A 30 4.64 2.20 -6.96
CA LEU A 30 4.29 2.51 -8.34
C LEU A 30 3.06 3.43 -8.45
N GLY A 31 2.05 3.20 -7.61
CA GLY A 31 0.84 4.02 -7.57
C GLY A 31 1.12 5.46 -7.14
N ILE A 32 1.75 5.64 -5.97
CA ILE A 32 2.06 6.96 -5.42
C ILE A 32 3.06 7.72 -6.29
N GLY A 33 4.05 7.02 -6.87
CA GLY A 33 5.02 7.62 -7.78
C GLY A 33 4.35 8.24 -9.02
N LYS A 34 3.38 7.54 -9.62
CA LYS A 34 2.62 8.07 -10.77
C LYS A 34 1.73 9.26 -10.39
N ILE A 35 1.10 9.22 -9.22
CA ILE A 35 0.30 10.34 -8.70
C ILE A 35 1.18 11.58 -8.52
N GLY A 36 2.32 11.44 -7.83
CA GLY A 36 3.24 12.54 -7.58
C GLY A 36 3.81 13.13 -8.88
N ALA A 37 4.27 12.28 -9.80
CA ALA A 37 4.83 12.74 -11.07
C ALA A 37 3.80 13.51 -11.91
N SER A 38 2.60 12.97 -12.08
CA SER A 38 1.52 13.62 -12.84
C SER A 38 1.04 14.92 -12.20
N ALA A 39 0.98 14.98 -10.87
CA ALA A 39 0.64 16.19 -10.14
C ALA A 39 1.70 17.28 -10.33
N VAL A 40 2.99 16.96 -10.17
CA VAL A 40 4.08 17.92 -10.34
C VAL A 40 4.12 18.46 -11.77
N GLU A 41 3.99 17.60 -12.78
CA GLU A 41 3.94 18.04 -14.17
C GLU A 41 2.72 18.95 -14.45
N SER A 42 1.55 18.60 -13.90
CA SER A 42 0.33 19.40 -14.06
C SER A 42 0.44 20.76 -13.38
N MET A 43 1.02 20.82 -12.18
CA MET A 43 1.27 22.08 -11.45
C MET A 43 2.25 22.98 -12.21
N ALA A 44 3.27 22.40 -12.85
CA ALA A 44 4.21 23.15 -13.68
C ALA A 44 3.56 23.74 -14.94
N ARG A 45 2.61 23.01 -15.55
CA ARG A 45 1.88 23.48 -16.74
C ARG A 45 0.78 24.50 -16.42
N GLN A 46 0.13 24.37 -15.26
CA GLN A 46 -0.99 25.22 -14.86
C GLN A 46 -0.78 25.71 -13.41
N PRO A 47 0.11 26.69 -13.20
CA PRO A 47 0.46 27.17 -11.86
C PRO A 47 -0.74 27.80 -11.13
N GLU A 48 -1.68 28.38 -11.88
CA GLU A 48 -2.91 29.01 -11.36
C GLU A 48 -3.85 28.05 -10.61
N VAL A 49 -3.79 26.75 -10.89
CA VAL A 49 -4.59 25.72 -10.19
C VAL A 49 -3.74 24.76 -9.36
N ALA A 50 -2.48 25.10 -9.10
CA ALA A 50 -1.54 24.20 -8.43
C ALA A 50 -2.00 23.74 -7.03
N ALA A 51 -2.63 24.63 -6.25
CA ALA A 51 -3.17 24.29 -4.93
C ALA A 51 -4.29 23.23 -5.00
N ASN A 52 -5.15 23.32 -6.02
CA ASN A 52 -6.23 22.35 -6.24
C ASN A 52 -5.65 20.99 -6.64
N ILE A 53 -4.63 20.99 -7.52
CA ILE A 53 -3.91 19.77 -7.93
C ILE A 53 -3.22 19.12 -6.71
N ASN A 54 -2.55 19.91 -5.87
CA ASN A 54 -1.89 19.41 -4.67
C ASN A 54 -2.90 18.77 -3.70
N THR A 55 -4.06 19.39 -3.53
CA THR A 55 -5.14 18.83 -2.69
C THR A 55 -5.65 17.51 -3.25
N ALA A 56 -5.92 17.43 -4.55
CA ALA A 56 -6.35 16.18 -5.21
C ALA A 56 -5.27 15.08 -5.14
N MET A 57 -3.99 15.46 -5.29
CA MET A 57 -2.84 14.57 -5.14
C MET A 57 -2.78 13.97 -3.73
N ILE A 58 -2.91 14.80 -2.68
CA ILE A 58 -2.89 14.34 -1.28
C ILE A 58 -4.06 13.41 -0.99
N ILE A 59 -5.27 13.72 -1.46
CA ILE A 59 -6.44 12.84 -1.28
C ILE A 59 -6.19 11.48 -1.94
N SER A 60 -5.71 11.50 -3.19
CA SER A 60 -5.41 10.27 -3.93
C SER A 60 -4.29 9.45 -3.26
N ALA A 61 -3.25 10.14 -2.76
CA ALA A 61 -2.17 9.54 -1.99
C ALA A 61 -2.69 8.90 -0.70
N ALA A 62 -3.55 9.59 0.06
CA ALA A 62 -4.12 9.09 1.29
C ALA A 62 -4.99 7.83 1.08
N LEU A 63 -5.70 7.74 -0.05
CA LEU A 63 -6.45 6.53 -0.40
C LEU A 63 -5.53 5.33 -0.67
N ILE A 64 -4.41 5.53 -1.39
CA ILE A 64 -3.41 4.48 -1.60
C ILE A 64 -2.78 4.06 -0.28
N GLU A 65 -2.35 5.03 0.54
CA GLU A 65 -1.74 4.77 1.84
C GLU A 65 -2.67 4.00 2.77
N GLY A 66 -3.96 4.35 2.81
CA GLY A 66 -4.96 3.64 3.62
C GLY A 66 -5.09 2.15 3.26
N VAL A 67 -5.18 1.84 1.96
CA VAL A 67 -5.29 0.44 1.49
C VAL A 67 -3.96 -0.30 1.68
N THR A 68 -2.83 0.35 1.42
CA THR A 68 -1.48 -0.20 1.58
C THR A 68 -1.23 -0.57 3.03
N PHE A 69 -1.49 0.36 3.96
CA PHE A 69 -1.31 0.15 5.38
C PHE A 69 -2.18 -1.01 5.90
N PHE A 70 -3.44 -1.07 5.49
CA PHE A 70 -4.32 -2.18 5.84
C PHE A 70 -3.79 -3.53 5.31
N ALA A 71 -3.35 -3.59 4.06
CA ALA A 71 -2.78 -4.81 3.47
C ALA A 71 -1.50 -5.25 4.19
N LEU A 72 -0.61 -4.33 4.56
CA LEU A 72 0.59 -4.64 5.34
C LEU A 72 0.26 -5.21 6.71
N ILE A 73 -0.75 -4.66 7.41
CA ILE A 73 -1.23 -5.23 8.67
C ILE A 73 -1.66 -6.68 8.48
N VAL A 74 -2.44 -6.97 7.43
CA VAL A 74 -2.88 -8.35 7.14
C VAL A 74 -1.67 -9.26 6.86
N CYS A 75 -0.69 -8.81 6.08
CA CYS A 75 0.54 -9.58 5.80
C CYS A 75 1.34 -9.87 7.07
N ILE A 76 1.47 -8.90 7.97
CA ILE A 76 2.21 -9.05 9.24
C ILE A 76 1.46 -10.00 10.18
N LEU A 77 0.13 -9.85 10.31
CA LEU A 77 -0.68 -10.69 11.19
C LEU A 77 -0.75 -12.14 10.70
N ARG A 78 -0.83 -12.36 9.39
CA ARG A 78 -0.95 -13.70 8.80
C ARG A 78 0.38 -14.42 8.65
N GLY A 79 1.47 -13.69 8.44
CA GLY A 79 2.80 -14.26 8.21
C GLY A 79 3.80 -14.00 9.31
N ALA A 80 3.34 -13.91 10.57
CA ALA A 80 4.18 -13.66 11.74
C ALA A 80 5.45 -14.53 11.72
N VAL A 81 6.59 -13.84 11.81
CA VAL A 81 7.90 -14.38 12.19
C VAL A 81 7.84 -14.82 13.65
#